data_AF-A0A497JLX3-F1
#
_entry.id   AF-A0A497JLX3-F1
#
_cell.length_a   1.000
_cell.length_b   1.000
_cell.length_c   1.000
_cell.angle_alpha   90.00
_cell.angle_beta   90.00
_cell.angle_gamma   90.00
#
_symmetry.space_group_name_H-M   'P 1'
#
loop_
_entity.id
_entity.type
_entity.pdbx_description
1 polymer ?
#
loop_
_entity_poly.entity_id
_entity_poly.type
_entity_poly.pdbx_seq_one_letter_code
_entity_poly.pdbx_strand_id
1 'polypeptide(L)'
;SLWNSLLIGVCQQNASFLQGWRMVLNLHKLFGEKLNFFGKKVFLPPNPKTIVKYKDRLSEARLGYRSKTIKKIAETFLGEANFEKEVEKMGDREAVEKLCLIKGVGEYTAKLALVFFQRRYSLLPIDRWLMRLASKAYKIKKPDMRRVEKFLLKRWNGWCGLAVFFVTIVLDAEPISLALKRLKKGEITPKLKSEKPTPLTMCKLLW
;
A
#
# COMPACT_ATOMS: atom_id res chain seq x y z
N SER A 1 0.20 -9.19 9.02
CA SER A 1 0.02 -10.31 8.09
C SER A 1 0.23 -9.85 6.67
N LEU A 2 0.65 -10.78 5.81
CA LEU A 2 0.75 -10.58 4.37
C LEU A 2 -0.62 -10.27 3.76
N TRP A 3 -1.66 -10.97 4.24
CA TRP A 3 -3.05 -10.75 3.82
C TRP A 3 -3.46 -9.27 3.88
N ASN A 4 -3.32 -8.63 5.05
CA ASN A 4 -3.70 -7.21 5.21
C ASN A 4 -2.85 -6.29 4.34
N SER A 5 -1.57 -6.62 4.18
CA SER A 5 -0.64 -5.82 3.38
C SER A 5 -0.99 -5.86 1.88
N LEU A 6 -1.42 -7.02 1.37
CA LEU A 6 -1.92 -7.17 0.00
C LEU A 6 -3.26 -6.46 -0.19
N LEU A 7 -4.19 -6.57 0.77
CA LEU A 7 -5.46 -5.81 0.72
C LEU A 7 -5.21 -4.31 0.60
N ILE A 8 -4.33 -3.77 1.46
CA ILE A 8 -3.94 -2.36 1.42
C ILE A 8 -3.30 -2.04 0.07
N GLY A 9 -2.28 -2.80 -0.36
CA GLY A 9 -1.57 -2.55 -1.60
C GLY A 9 -2.48 -2.51 -2.83
N VAL A 10 -3.44 -3.45 -2.94
CA VAL A 10 -4.44 -3.47 -4.01
C VAL A 10 -5.33 -2.24 -3.96
N CYS A 11 -5.80 -1.83 -2.78
CA CYS A 11 -6.61 -0.61 -2.63
C CYS A 11 -5.85 0.66 -3.06
N GLN A 12 -4.52 0.69 -2.92
CA GLN A 12 -3.72 1.86 -3.32
C GLN A 12 -3.43 1.92 -4.84
N GLN A 13 -3.60 0.82 -5.59
CA GLN A 13 -3.34 0.82 -7.03
C GLN A 13 -4.16 1.90 -7.73
N ASN A 14 -3.55 2.76 -8.56
CA ASN A 14 -4.26 3.79 -9.35
C ASN A 14 -5.32 4.59 -8.57
N ALA A 15 -5.06 4.90 -7.30
CA ALA A 15 -5.95 5.68 -6.44
C ALA A 15 -5.15 6.76 -5.71
N SER A 16 -5.82 7.85 -5.33
CA SER A 16 -5.23 8.76 -4.35
C SER A 16 -5.16 8.08 -2.97
N PHE A 17 -4.25 8.54 -2.12
CA PHE A 17 -4.09 8.05 -0.75
C PHE A 17 -5.42 7.94 0.00
N LEU A 18 -6.23 9.00 -0.03
CA LEU A 18 -7.52 9.04 0.66
C LEU A 18 -8.54 8.06 0.07
N GLN A 19 -8.58 7.91 -1.26
CA GLN A 19 -9.45 6.92 -1.91
C GLN A 19 -9.05 5.49 -1.52
N GLY A 20 -7.75 5.19 -1.53
CA GLY A 20 -7.21 3.89 -1.13
C GLY A 20 -7.60 3.53 0.30
N TRP A 21 -7.40 4.45 1.25
CA TRP A 21 -7.77 4.22 2.65
C TRP A 21 -9.28 4.12 2.87
N ARG A 22 -10.10 4.90 2.14
CA ARG A 22 -11.56 4.75 2.19
C ARG A 22 -12.00 3.35 1.76
N MET A 23 -11.39 2.78 0.72
CA MET A 23 -11.66 1.41 0.29
C MET A 23 -11.29 0.37 1.36
N VAL A 24 -10.14 0.52 2.01
CA VAL A 24 -9.74 -0.34 3.14
C VAL A 24 -10.75 -0.25 4.28
N LEU A 25 -11.17 0.95 4.64
CA LEU A 25 -12.14 1.16 5.73
C LEU A 25 -13.52 0.59 5.41
N ASN A 26 -13.96 0.70 4.15
CA ASN A 26 -15.21 0.08 3.73
C ASN A 26 -15.14 -1.45 3.86
N LEU A 27 -14.01 -2.07 3.50
CA LEU A 27 -13.80 -3.51 3.69
C LEU A 27 -13.92 -3.91 5.16
N HIS A 28 -13.31 -3.14 6.06
CA HIS A 28 -13.38 -3.40 7.50
C HIS A 28 -14.82 -3.24 8.02
N LYS A 29 -15.51 -2.16 7.65
CA LYS A 29 -16.88 -1.89 8.11
C LYS A 29 -17.89 -2.94 7.65
N LEU A 30 -17.74 -3.44 6.42
CA LEU A 30 -18.70 -4.36 5.80
C LEU A 30 -18.38 -5.84 6.07
N PHE A 31 -17.10 -6.21 6.10
CA PHE A 31 -16.65 -7.60 6.15
C PHE A 31 -15.76 -7.91 7.34
N GLY A 32 -15.40 -6.90 8.13
CA GLY A 32 -14.64 -7.05 9.36
C GLY A 32 -15.49 -7.55 10.53
N GLU A 33 -14.82 -8.15 11.51
CA GLU A 33 -15.44 -8.47 12.78
C GLU A 33 -15.69 -7.18 13.58
N LYS A 34 -16.88 -7.07 14.17
CA LYS A 34 -17.28 -5.92 14.98
C LYS A 34 -16.91 -6.19 16.44
N LEU A 35 -16.13 -5.30 17.03
CA LEU A 35 -15.77 -5.35 18.44
C LEU A 35 -16.21 -4.07 19.15
N ASN A 36 -16.53 -4.20 20.44
CA ASN A 36 -16.70 -3.06 21.32
C ASN A 36 -15.42 -2.92 22.15
N PHE A 37 -14.72 -1.80 22.01
CA PHE A 37 -13.48 -1.52 22.71
C PHE A 37 -13.60 -0.17 23.41
N PHE A 38 -13.62 -0.16 24.74
CA PHE A 38 -13.86 1.04 25.56
C PHE A 38 -15.09 1.86 25.13
N GLY A 39 -16.23 1.19 24.93
CA GLY A 39 -17.49 1.83 24.54
C GLY A 39 -17.56 2.31 23.08
N LYS A 40 -16.52 2.02 22.29
CA LYS A 40 -16.40 2.43 20.88
C LYS A 40 -16.46 1.20 19.98
N LYS A 41 -17.30 1.28 18.94
CA LYS A 41 -17.39 0.23 17.91
C LYS A 41 -16.16 0.30 17.01
N VAL A 42 -15.36 -0.76 17.02
CA VAL A 42 -14.19 -0.92 16.15
C VAL A 42 -14.40 -2.09 15.20
N PHE A 43 -13.80 -2.00 14.01
CA PHE A 43 -13.93 -3.02 12.96
C PHE A 43 -12.56 -3.60 12.64
N LEU A 44 -12.38 -4.89 12.93
CA LEU A 44 -11.16 -5.60 12.58
C LEU A 44 -11.06 -5.79 11.05
N PRO A 45 -9.85 -5.97 10.49
CA PRO A 45 -9.71 -6.37 9.10
C PRO A 45 -10.46 -7.68 8.81
N PRO A 46 -11.13 -7.82 7.65
CA PRO A 46 -11.75 -9.07 7.25
C PRO A 46 -10.69 -10.15 7.06
N ASN A 47 -11.03 -11.41 7.29
CA ASN A 47 -10.17 -12.55 6.94
C ASN A 47 -10.50 -13.10 5.53
N PRO A 48 -9.63 -13.92 4.92
CA PRO A 48 -9.87 -14.48 3.59
C PRO A 48 -11.19 -15.25 3.46
N LYS A 49 -11.57 -16.04 4.48
CA LYS A 49 -12.81 -16.81 4.49
C LYS A 49 -14.04 -15.90 4.36
N THR A 50 -14.05 -14.78 5.08
CA THR A 50 -15.15 -13.81 5.01
C THR A 50 -15.27 -13.19 3.62
N ILE A 51 -14.16 -12.83 2.99
CA ILE A 51 -14.17 -12.26 1.63
C ILE A 51 -14.73 -13.26 0.61
N VAL A 52 -14.34 -14.53 0.68
CA VAL A 52 -14.85 -15.56 -0.24
C VAL A 52 -16.33 -15.86 0.04
N LYS A 53 -16.74 -15.93 1.30
CA LYS A 53 -18.13 -16.17 1.71
C LYS A 53 -19.08 -15.09 1.20
N TYR A 54 -18.69 -13.82 1.29
CA TYR A 54 -19.51 -12.67 0.90
C TYR A 54 -19.06 -12.04 -0.42
N LYS A 55 -18.49 -12.83 -1.32
CA LYS A 55 -17.92 -12.37 -2.60
C LYS A 55 -18.88 -11.52 -3.44
N ASP A 56 -20.17 -11.84 -3.42
CA ASP A 56 -21.20 -11.17 -4.23
C ASP A 56 -21.54 -9.77 -3.69
N ARG A 57 -21.18 -9.50 -2.43
CA ARG A 57 -21.37 -8.21 -1.76
C ARG A 57 -20.14 -7.30 -1.83
N LEU A 58 -19.00 -7.76 -2.37
CA LEU A 58 -17.76 -6.97 -2.41
C LEU A 58 -17.89 -5.65 -3.18
N SER A 59 -18.86 -5.54 -4.09
CA SER A 59 -19.19 -4.30 -4.79
C SER A 59 -19.64 -3.18 -3.83
N GLU A 60 -20.28 -3.52 -2.71
CA GLU A 60 -20.73 -2.57 -1.66
C GLU A 60 -19.56 -1.77 -1.08
N ALA A 61 -18.34 -2.35 -1.07
CA ALA A 61 -17.15 -1.66 -0.56
C ALA A 61 -16.56 -0.60 -1.52
N ARG A 62 -17.17 -0.40 -2.70
CA ARG A 62 -16.78 0.60 -3.71
C ARG A 62 -15.33 0.45 -4.20
N LEU A 63 -14.89 -0.80 -4.37
CA LEU A 63 -13.53 -1.17 -4.77
C LEU A 63 -13.27 -1.01 -6.28
N GLY A 64 -14.33 -0.93 -7.08
CA GLY A 64 -14.27 -1.00 -8.54
C GLY A 64 -13.70 -2.34 -9.00
N TYR A 65 -12.79 -2.31 -9.98
CA TYR A 65 -12.17 -3.52 -10.53
C TYR A 65 -11.36 -4.34 -9.51
N ARG A 66 -10.91 -3.71 -8.41
CA ARG A 66 -10.05 -4.31 -7.38
C ARG A 66 -10.74 -5.43 -6.59
N SER A 67 -12.08 -5.45 -6.56
CA SER A 67 -12.85 -6.53 -5.93
C SER A 67 -12.48 -7.90 -6.48
N LYS A 68 -12.23 -7.99 -7.79
CA LYS A 68 -11.80 -9.22 -8.48
C LYS A 68 -10.43 -9.69 -7.96
N THR A 69 -9.48 -8.78 -7.81
CA THR A 69 -8.13 -9.07 -7.29
C THR A 69 -8.18 -9.49 -5.82
N ILE A 70 -8.93 -8.77 -4.98
CA ILE A 70 -9.10 -9.09 -3.56
C ILE A 70 -9.70 -10.49 -3.38
N LYS A 71 -10.73 -10.83 -4.18
CA LYS A 71 -11.29 -12.19 -4.22
C LYS A 71 -10.22 -13.23 -4.59
N LYS A 72 -9.39 -12.97 -5.61
CA LYS A 72 -8.33 -13.88 -6.02
C LYS A 72 -7.27 -14.09 -4.94
N ILE A 73 -6.86 -13.03 -4.26
CA ILE A 73 -5.95 -13.15 -3.10
C ILE A 73 -6.61 -14.00 -2.01
N ALA A 74 -7.90 -13.77 -1.72
CA ALA A 74 -8.60 -14.55 -0.70
C ALA A 74 -8.67 -16.04 -1.07
N GLU A 75 -8.97 -16.37 -2.33
CA GLU A 75 -8.97 -17.73 -2.85
C GLU A 75 -7.58 -18.38 -2.72
N THR A 76 -6.49 -17.67 -3.04
CA THR A 76 -5.11 -18.18 -2.86
C THR A 76 -4.81 -18.52 -1.41
N PHE A 77 -5.15 -17.63 -0.47
CA PHE A 77 -4.92 -17.87 0.96
C PHE A 77 -5.73 -19.06 1.53
N LEU A 78 -6.85 -19.42 0.89
CA LEU A 78 -7.66 -20.57 1.29
C LEU A 78 -7.27 -21.86 0.58
N GLY A 79 -6.76 -21.76 -0.66
CA GLY A 79 -6.36 -22.91 -1.47
C GLY A 79 -4.94 -23.41 -1.16
N GLU A 80 -4.04 -22.52 -0.76
CA GLU A 80 -2.65 -22.86 -0.42
C GLU A 80 -2.47 -22.82 1.11
N ALA A 81 -2.48 -24.00 1.74
CA ALA A 81 -2.21 -24.11 3.16
C ALA A 81 -0.84 -23.51 3.48
N ASN A 82 -0.76 -22.64 4.49
CA ASN A 82 0.46 -21.96 4.90
C ASN A 82 1.07 -20.97 3.89
N PHE A 83 0.33 -20.51 2.86
CA PHE A 83 0.81 -19.54 1.85
C PHE A 83 1.64 -18.39 2.44
N GLU A 84 1.14 -17.74 3.50
CA GLU A 84 1.86 -16.64 4.16
C GLU A 84 3.21 -17.10 4.75
N LYS A 85 3.25 -18.24 5.45
CA LYS A 85 4.49 -18.79 6.04
C LYS A 85 5.50 -19.23 4.99
N GLU A 86 5.05 -19.67 3.81
CA GLU A 86 5.96 -19.99 2.70
C GLU A 86 6.63 -18.72 2.18
N VAL A 87 5.82 -17.69 1.86
CA VAL A 87 6.33 -16.39 1.42
C VAL A 87 7.28 -15.79 2.47
N GLU A 88 7.01 -15.99 3.75
CA GLU A 88 7.87 -15.49 4.82
C GLU A 88 9.31 -16.02 4.74
N LYS A 89 9.49 -17.26 4.28
CA LYS A 89 10.80 -17.95 4.19
C LYS A 89 11.53 -17.71 2.87
N MET A 90 10.83 -17.23 1.85
CA MET A 90 11.39 -16.99 0.51
C MET A 90 12.34 -15.79 0.48
N GLY A 91 13.32 -15.82 -0.42
CA GLY A 91 14.14 -14.65 -0.74
C GLY A 91 13.32 -13.53 -1.39
N ASP A 92 13.85 -12.30 -1.44
CA ASP A 92 13.12 -11.12 -1.95
C ASP A 92 12.56 -11.29 -3.36
N ARG A 93 13.39 -11.80 -4.26
CA ARG A 93 13.01 -12.04 -5.65
C ARG A 93 11.90 -13.08 -5.75
N GLU A 94 12.10 -14.22 -5.10
CA GLU A 94 11.17 -15.35 -5.10
C GLU A 94 9.82 -14.97 -4.47
N ALA A 95 9.84 -14.26 -3.34
CA ALA A 95 8.64 -13.77 -2.69
C ALA A 95 7.84 -12.82 -3.60
N VAL A 96 8.52 -11.89 -4.29
CA VAL A 96 7.86 -10.99 -5.25
C VAL A 96 7.27 -11.77 -6.43
N GLU A 97 8.03 -12.70 -7.01
CA GLU A 97 7.57 -13.55 -8.13
C GLU A 97 6.35 -14.39 -7.72
N LYS A 98 6.39 -15.06 -6.55
CA LYS A 98 5.28 -15.85 -5.99
C LYS A 98 4.02 -14.99 -5.81
N LEU A 99 4.15 -13.78 -5.27
CA LEU A 99 3.02 -12.87 -5.10
C LEU A 99 2.44 -12.38 -6.45
N CYS A 100 3.29 -12.17 -7.45
CA CYS A 100 2.86 -11.73 -8.78
C CYS A 100 2.09 -12.79 -9.57
N LEU A 101 2.13 -14.06 -9.16
CA LEU A 101 1.28 -15.11 -9.73
C LEU A 101 -0.22 -14.86 -9.46
N ILE A 102 -0.55 -14.10 -8.42
CA ILE A 102 -1.94 -13.75 -8.12
C ILE A 102 -2.44 -12.70 -9.11
N LYS A 103 -3.42 -13.05 -9.94
CA LYS A 103 -3.95 -12.14 -10.97
C LYS A 103 -4.40 -10.79 -10.40
N GLY A 104 -3.73 -9.72 -10.84
CA GLY A 104 -3.97 -8.34 -10.41
C GLY A 104 -3.03 -7.84 -9.32
N VAL A 105 -2.14 -8.69 -8.80
CA VAL A 105 -0.98 -8.29 -7.98
C VAL A 105 0.21 -8.12 -8.91
N GLY A 106 0.62 -6.86 -9.13
CA GLY A 106 1.84 -6.54 -9.87
C GLY A 106 3.03 -6.33 -8.95
N GLU A 107 4.22 -6.20 -9.54
CA GLU A 107 5.49 -6.06 -8.84
C GLU A 107 5.49 -4.94 -7.79
N TYR A 108 4.92 -3.77 -8.12
CA TYR A 108 4.75 -2.67 -7.14
C TYR A 108 3.94 -3.09 -5.91
N THR A 109 2.80 -3.77 -6.12
CA THR A 109 1.92 -4.21 -5.03
C THR A 109 2.57 -5.30 -4.19
N ALA A 110 3.26 -6.24 -4.82
CA ALA A 110 4.01 -7.29 -4.14
C ALA A 110 5.14 -6.70 -3.26
N LYS A 111 5.99 -5.84 -3.83
CA LYS A 111 7.06 -5.15 -3.09
C LYS A 111 6.48 -4.33 -1.93
N LEU A 112 5.42 -3.56 -2.16
CA LEU A 112 4.77 -2.76 -1.12
C LEU A 112 4.22 -3.63 0.01
N ALA A 113 3.58 -4.75 -0.31
CA ALA A 113 3.04 -5.67 0.68
C ALA A 113 4.15 -6.30 1.53
N LEU A 114 5.28 -6.70 0.93
CA LEU A 114 6.44 -7.25 1.64
C LEU A 114 7.13 -6.21 2.53
N VAL A 115 7.20 -4.95 2.10
CA VAL A 115 7.70 -3.84 2.93
C VAL A 115 6.83 -3.63 4.16
N PHE A 116 5.50 -3.66 4.03
CA PHE A 116 4.58 -3.51 5.17
C PHE A 116 4.54 -4.72 6.09
N PHE A 117 4.63 -5.92 5.52
CA PHE A 117 4.50 -7.16 6.27
C PHE A 117 5.79 -7.56 7.00
N GLN A 118 6.91 -7.65 6.28
CA GLN A 118 8.18 -8.20 6.77
C GLN A 118 9.30 -7.16 6.82
N ARG A 119 9.01 -5.88 6.59
CA ARG A 119 10.01 -4.81 6.65
C ARG A 119 11.19 -5.05 5.70
N ARG A 120 10.92 -5.67 4.54
CA ARG A 120 11.94 -5.97 3.52
C ARG A 120 12.38 -4.69 2.80
N TYR A 121 13.18 -3.88 3.47
CA TYR A 121 13.51 -2.52 3.03
C TYR A 121 14.46 -2.45 1.83
N SER A 122 15.11 -3.55 1.46
CA SER A 122 15.81 -3.72 0.18
C SER A 122 14.89 -3.54 -1.03
N LEU A 123 13.60 -3.86 -0.89
CA LEU A 123 12.63 -3.75 -1.97
C LEU A 123 12.24 -2.29 -2.22
N LEU A 124 12.19 -1.90 -3.50
CA LEU A 124 11.78 -0.56 -3.94
C LEU A 124 10.38 -0.59 -4.59
N PRO A 125 9.31 -0.31 -3.83
CA PRO A 125 7.99 -0.08 -4.41
C PRO A 125 7.95 1.32 -5.06
N ILE A 126 8.36 1.40 -6.33
CA ILE A 126 8.32 2.65 -7.11
C ILE A 126 7.00 2.80 -7.88
N ASP A 127 6.39 3.98 -7.78
CA ASP A 127 5.23 4.38 -8.57
C ASP A 127 5.49 5.69 -9.33
N ARG A 128 4.48 6.17 -10.08
CA ARG A 128 4.59 7.42 -10.83
C ARG A 128 4.75 8.65 -9.91
N TRP A 129 4.23 8.61 -8.69
CA TRP A 129 4.32 9.72 -7.75
C TRP A 129 5.75 9.86 -7.23
N LEU A 130 6.33 8.78 -6.73
CA LEU A 130 7.71 8.71 -6.27
C LEU A 130 8.70 8.98 -7.40
N MET A 131 8.47 8.40 -8.58
CA MET A 131 9.31 8.64 -9.76
C MET A 131 9.41 10.14 -10.06
N ARG A 132 8.28 10.86 -10.07
CA ARG A 132 8.26 12.30 -10.35
C ARG A 132 8.93 13.13 -9.25
N LEU A 133 8.74 12.76 -7.98
CA LEU A 133 9.41 13.43 -6.86
C LEU A 133 10.92 13.22 -6.89
N ALA A 134 11.37 11.98 -6.97
CA ALA A 134 12.78 11.62 -7.03
C ALA A 134 13.48 12.30 -8.22
N SER A 135 12.82 12.34 -9.38
CA SER A 135 13.34 13.04 -10.57
C SER A 135 13.64 14.51 -10.30
N LYS A 136 12.79 15.19 -9.54
CA LYS A 136 12.97 16.62 -9.21
C LYS A 136 13.94 16.82 -8.05
N ALA A 137 13.84 16.02 -6.99
CA ALA A 137 14.70 16.10 -5.82
C ALA A 137 16.18 15.86 -6.17
N TYR A 138 16.45 14.83 -6.98
CA TYR A 138 17.80 14.46 -7.38
C TYR A 138 18.24 15.03 -8.73
N LYS A 139 17.42 15.91 -9.34
CA LYS A 139 17.69 16.55 -10.64
C LYS A 139 18.08 15.53 -11.74
N ILE A 140 17.39 14.39 -11.79
CA ILE A 140 17.66 13.31 -12.75
C ILE A 140 17.31 13.79 -14.17
N LYS A 141 18.30 13.77 -15.07
CA LYS A 141 18.12 14.18 -16.48
C LYS A 141 17.35 13.10 -17.26
N LYS A 142 16.39 13.54 -18.10
CA LYS A 142 15.56 12.66 -18.94
C LYS A 142 15.01 11.45 -18.16
N PRO A 143 14.22 11.68 -17.08
CA PRO A 143 13.78 10.62 -16.20
C PRO A 143 12.70 9.75 -16.85
N ASP A 144 12.88 8.44 -16.72
CA ASP A 144 11.87 7.41 -16.96
C ASP A 144 11.84 6.47 -15.74
N MET A 145 10.85 5.57 -15.67
CA MET A 145 10.67 4.67 -14.52
C MET A 145 11.95 3.87 -14.23
N ARG A 146 12.56 3.27 -15.27
CA ARG A 146 13.73 2.41 -15.13
C ARG A 146 14.97 3.16 -14.67
N ARG A 147 15.21 4.36 -15.21
CA ARG A 147 16.34 5.22 -14.83
C ARG A 147 16.22 5.69 -13.40
N VAL A 148 15.02 6.13 -13.00
CA VAL A 148 14.78 6.59 -11.64
C VAL A 148 14.87 5.44 -10.66
N GLU A 149 14.29 4.28 -10.97
CA GLU A 149 14.39 3.07 -10.15
C GLU A 149 15.87 2.65 -9.96
N LYS A 150 16.65 2.54 -11.05
CA LYS A 150 18.08 2.22 -10.97
C LYS A 150 18.86 3.23 -10.12
N PHE A 151 18.55 4.51 -10.26
CA PHE A 151 19.18 5.56 -9.45
C PHE A 151 18.84 5.40 -7.97
N LEU A 152 17.56 5.19 -7.64
CA LEU A 152 17.10 5.03 -6.26
C LEU A 152 17.65 3.77 -5.61
N LEU A 153 17.71 2.64 -6.32
CA LEU A 153 18.34 1.41 -5.85
C LEU A 153 19.80 1.65 -5.46
N LYS A 154 20.57 2.38 -6.27
CA LYS A 154 21.95 2.75 -5.92
C LYS A 154 22.03 3.74 -4.77
N ARG A 155 21.14 4.74 -4.74
CA ARG A 155 21.19 5.87 -3.79
C ARG A 155 20.72 5.49 -2.38
N TRP A 156 19.69 4.65 -2.29
CA TRP A 156 19.07 4.21 -1.04
C TRP A 156 19.51 2.81 -0.62
N ASN A 157 20.07 2.01 -1.53
CA ASN A 157 20.60 0.68 -1.26
C ASN A 157 19.56 -0.20 -0.51
N GLY A 158 19.94 -0.84 0.60
CA GLY A 158 19.06 -1.67 1.42
C GLY A 158 17.92 -0.93 2.15
N TRP A 159 17.79 0.38 1.99
CA TRP A 159 16.81 1.21 2.68
C TRP A 159 15.69 1.74 1.78
N CYS A 160 15.56 1.21 0.57
CA CYS A 160 14.56 1.63 -0.42
C CYS A 160 13.14 1.69 0.15
N GLY A 161 12.62 0.59 0.69
CA GLY A 161 11.25 0.50 1.20
C GLY A 161 11.00 1.46 2.36
N LEU A 162 11.99 1.63 3.25
CA LEU A 162 11.91 2.59 4.35
C LEU A 162 11.93 4.04 3.85
N ALA A 163 12.76 4.35 2.84
CA ALA A 163 12.78 5.65 2.20
C ALA A 163 11.43 5.98 1.53
N VAL A 164 10.80 5.02 0.83
CA VAL A 164 9.45 5.21 0.26
C VAL A 164 8.43 5.53 1.36
N PHE A 165 8.48 4.80 2.48
CA PHE A 165 7.61 5.03 3.63
C PHE A 165 7.75 6.46 4.18
N PHE A 166 8.98 6.91 4.43
CA PHE A 166 9.22 8.26 4.92
C PHE A 166 8.88 9.35 3.91
N VAL A 167 9.22 9.18 2.63
CA VAL A 167 8.85 10.16 1.58
C VAL A 167 7.32 10.34 1.53
N THR A 168 6.57 9.25 1.69
CA THR A 168 5.10 9.29 1.75
C THR A 168 4.61 10.09 2.96
N ILE A 169 5.22 9.90 4.14
CA ILE A 169 4.87 10.63 5.36
C ILE A 169 5.21 12.10 5.26
N VAL A 170 6.46 12.44 4.95
CA VAL A 170 6.97 13.83 5.02
C VAL A 170 6.30 14.75 4.02
N LEU A 171 5.82 14.21 2.89
CA LEU A 171 5.05 14.93 1.88
C LEU A 171 3.53 14.70 1.99
N ASP A 172 3.08 14.12 3.11
CA ASP A 172 1.67 13.88 3.47
C ASP A 172 0.86 13.09 2.42
N ALA A 173 1.55 12.31 1.57
CA ALA A 173 0.97 11.63 0.40
C ALA A 173 0.10 12.56 -0.48
N GLU A 174 0.47 13.85 -0.55
CA GLU A 174 -0.29 14.85 -1.27
C GLU A 174 -0.32 14.58 -2.79
N PRO A 175 -1.33 15.09 -3.51
CA PRO A 175 -1.30 15.13 -4.97
C PRO A 175 0.05 15.66 -5.48
N ILE A 176 0.59 15.01 -6.51
CA ILE A 176 1.96 15.26 -6.99
C ILE A 176 2.28 16.73 -7.27
N SER A 177 1.29 17.52 -7.73
CA SER A 177 1.46 18.96 -7.95
C SER A 177 1.76 19.73 -6.67
N LEU A 178 1.11 19.41 -5.56
CA LEU A 178 1.33 20.02 -4.25
C LEU A 178 2.63 19.52 -3.63
N ALA A 179 2.87 18.20 -3.68
CA ALA A 179 4.11 17.60 -3.18
C ALA A 179 5.35 18.22 -3.87
N LEU A 180 5.29 18.49 -5.17
CA LEU A 180 6.35 19.18 -5.91
C LEU A 180 6.50 20.66 -5.53
N LYS A 181 5.41 21.38 -5.22
CA LYS A 181 5.48 22.76 -4.72
C LYS A 181 6.18 22.80 -3.36
N ARG A 182 5.81 21.88 -2.46
CA ARG A 182 6.45 21.73 -1.15
C ARG A 182 7.93 21.43 -1.26
N LEU A 183 8.30 20.48 -2.11
CA LEU A 183 9.70 20.14 -2.38
C LEU A 183 10.51 21.36 -2.85
N LYS A 184 9.95 22.18 -3.77
CA LYS A 184 10.62 23.40 -4.26
C LYS A 184 10.84 24.44 -3.16
N LYS A 185 9.94 24.50 -2.18
CA LYS A 185 10.02 25.42 -1.04
C LYS A 185 10.86 24.87 0.12
N GLY A 186 11.32 23.62 0.05
CA GLY A 186 12.00 22.95 1.17
C GLY A 186 11.07 22.49 2.29
N GLU A 187 9.76 22.47 2.09
CA GLU A 187 8.75 22.10 3.09
C GLU A 187 8.62 20.57 3.24
N ILE A 188 9.65 19.94 3.80
CA ILE A 188 9.79 18.47 3.92
C ILE A 188 9.44 17.92 5.32
N THR A 189 8.56 18.59 6.04
CA THR A 189 8.03 18.13 7.33
C THR A 189 6.55 17.78 7.22
N PRO A 190 6.07 16.68 7.81
CA PRO A 190 4.67 16.28 7.71
C PRO A 190 3.77 17.26 8.47
N LYS A 191 2.55 17.49 7.96
CA LYS A 191 1.56 18.35 8.60
C LYS A 191 0.91 17.61 9.77
N LEU A 192 1.17 18.10 10.99
CA LEU A 192 0.51 17.59 12.20
C LEU A 192 -0.97 17.97 12.28
N LYS A 193 -1.34 19.12 11.69
CA LYS A 193 -2.71 19.59 11.57
C LYS A 193 -3.06 19.75 10.09
N SER A 194 -4.03 18.98 9.63
CA SER A 194 -4.57 19.02 8.28
C SER A 194 -6.06 18.74 8.30
N GLU A 195 -6.84 19.43 7.47
CA GLU A 195 -8.26 19.15 7.26
C GLU A 195 -8.48 17.77 6.63
N LYS A 196 -7.63 17.42 5.65
CA LYS A 196 -7.64 16.10 5.00
C LYS A 196 -6.72 15.14 5.75
N PRO A 197 -7.14 13.88 5.96
CA PRO A 197 -6.28 12.87 6.56
C PRO A 197 -4.99 12.66 5.75
N THR A 198 -3.87 12.66 6.47
CA THR A 198 -2.51 12.40 6.01
C THR A 198 -2.01 11.08 6.64
N PRO A 199 -0.86 10.53 6.22
CA PRO A 199 -0.27 9.37 6.88
C PRO A 199 -0.16 9.50 8.42
N LEU A 200 0.14 10.69 8.95
CA LEU A 200 0.22 10.90 10.41
C LEU A 200 -1.12 11.18 11.08
N THR A 201 -2.16 11.50 10.31
CA THR A 201 -3.48 11.89 10.85
C THR A 201 -4.59 10.93 10.42
N MET A 202 -4.24 9.73 9.96
CA MET A 202 -5.21 8.73 9.50
C MET A 202 -6.22 8.31 10.56
N CYS A 203 -5.90 8.48 11.86
CA CYS A 203 -6.83 8.22 12.94
C CYS A 203 -8.16 8.98 12.73
N LYS A 204 -8.15 10.16 12.10
CA LYS A 204 -9.35 10.94 11.75
C LYS A 204 -10.33 10.23 10.81
N LEU A 205 -9.93 9.12 10.18
CA LEU A 205 -10.82 8.30 9.35
C LEU A 205 -11.47 7.14 10.12
N LEU A 206 -10.96 6.85 11.32
CA LEU A 206 -11.40 5.76 12.19
C LEU A 206 -12.39 6.23 13.26
N TRP A 207 -12.47 7.53 13.51
CA TRP A 207 -13.32 8.21 14.48
C TRP A 207 -14.21 9.23 13.77
#